data_AF-A0A1S3DR28-F1
#
_entry.id   AF-A0A1S3DR28-F1
#
_cell.length_a   1.000
_cell.length_b   1.000
_cell.length_c   1.000
_cell.angle_alpha   90.00
_cell.angle_beta   90.00
_cell.angle_gamma   90.00
#
_symmetry.space_group_name_H-M   'P 1'
#
loop_
_entity.id
_entity.type
_entity.pdbx_description
1 polymer ?
#
loop_
_entity_poly.entity_id
_entity_poly.type
_entity_poly.pdbx_seq_one_letter_code
_entity_poly.pdbx_strand_id
1 'polypeptide(L)'
;MINVNNMSEISMNVSPSASTSSFKSMENVVNSSTEEASHTTSILEDIPNEFLEHDNHTDPISTPSHESEELSGELRQLMNKNNQLPDIPTPLEDKYIEDSLSEIKINSDDNFWLTEDWQRKERHIFILSSSGKPVYSRYGCEDKLATLFGVMQALVSFVQDTDEDRIQSIKAGDLYFSFLPKGYLVVVSVCQHHHSDQTLLQQQLLYIYNQIISTLTLSQLTKIFDQHRNFDLRRLLSGSERLIHTLVEFTETEVDFVLASYRCLTLSSSIRDQISHVLSSAVSKVKNLVFIILIGADRIISYLHMKKYNLRPMDIHLILNLVRSSESFKTGEIWTPLCLPQFDASGYLYSHVSYLADDCAACLLMLTVDKNLFFTLSEAKQVITEKLRRAKLLDEINTALSSSHSLLTSSLNITSLRHFVYKCKQTSQLICPQYEAPYVANSNFGSASIQSR
;
A
#
# COMPACT_ATOMS: atom_id res chain seq x y z
N MET A 1 -14.41 15.90 -33.62
CA MET A 1 -13.54 15.39 -34.70
C MET A 1 -12.26 16.20 -34.75
N ILE A 2 -11.23 15.77 -34.03
CA ILE A 2 -9.83 15.95 -34.41
C ILE A 2 -9.17 14.60 -34.11
N ASN A 3 -8.59 14.04 -35.15
CA ASN A 3 -8.06 12.70 -35.27
C ASN A 3 -6.65 12.68 -34.67
N VAL A 4 -6.40 11.93 -33.59
CA VAL A 4 -5.06 11.74 -33.03
C VAL A 4 -4.60 10.33 -33.37
N ASN A 5 -4.29 10.13 -34.64
CA ASN A 5 -3.43 9.06 -35.13
C ASN A 5 -2.43 9.74 -36.07
N ASN A 6 -1.36 10.26 -35.48
CA ASN A 6 -0.04 10.49 -36.08
C ASN A 6 0.83 11.27 -35.09
N MET A 7 1.65 10.57 -34.32
CA MET A 7 2.93 11.12 -33.87
C MET A 7 4.01 10.07 -34.17
N SER A 8 4.45 10.12 -35.42
CA SER A 8 5.80 9.77 -35.82
C SER A 8 6.82 10.57 -34.99
N GLU A 9 7.94 9.93 -34.70
CA GLU A 9 9.16 10.53 -34.15
C GLU A 9 9.42 11.92 -34.73
N ILE A 10 9.38 12.95 -33.88
CA ILE A 10 10.00 14.24 -34.16
C ILE A 10 11.19 14.36 -33.22
N SER A 11 12.34 13.97 -33.74
CA SER A 11 13.65 14.38 -33.23
C SER A 11 13.76 15.91 -33.36
N MET A 12 13.50 16.65 -32.28
CA MET A 12 13.87 18.06 -32.22
C MET A 12 15.34 18.16 -31.82
N ASN A 13 16.17 18.56 -32.79
CA ASN A 13 17.47 19.16 -32.53
C ASN A 13 17.26 20.40 -31.64
N VAL A 14 17.61 20.28 -30.35
CA VAL A 14 17.69 21.41 -29.43
C VAL A 14 19.17 21.76 -29.26
N SER A 15 19.51 22.97 -29.69
CA SER A 15 20.80 23.63 -29.51
C SER A 15 21.21 23.64 -28.02
N PRO A 16 22.46 23.27 -27.67
CA PRO A 16 22.87 23.14 -26.27
C PRO A 16 23.44 24.46 -25.75
N SER A 17 22.62 25.33 -25.13
CA SER A 17 23.21 26.47 -24.38
C SER A 17 22.36 27.16 -23.30
N ALA A 18 21.18 26.67 -22.89
CA ALA A 18 20.39 27.39 -21.88
C ALA A 18 19.67 26.55 -20.80
N SER A 19 19.75 25.21 -20.81
CA SER A 19 18.99 24.36 -19.88
C SER A 19 19.81 23.70 -18.77
N THR A 20 21.14 23.78 -18.77
CA THR A 20 21.98 23.11 -17.76
C THR A 20 22.18 23.92 -16.47
N SER A 21 21.85 25.21 -16.44
CA SER A 21 22.00 26.06 -15.26
C SER A 21 20.83 25.93 -14.27
N SER A 22 19.58 25.74 -14.74
CA SER A 22 18.43 25.59 -13.86
C SER A 22 18.37 24.21 -13.19
N PHE A 23 18.79 23.15 -13.89
CA PHE A 23 18.88 21.80 -13.30
C PHE A 23 19.99 21.69 -12.24
N LYS A 24 21.15 22.35 -12.44
CA LYS A 24 22.20 22.48 -11.40
C LYS A 24 21.73 23.29 -10.18
N SER A 25 20.78 24.20 -10.35
CA SER A 25 20.18 24.95 -9.24
C SER A 25 19.28 24.06 -8.37
N MET A 26 18.59 23.09 -8.98
CA MET A 26 17.81 22.07 -8.25
C MET A 26 18.71 21.07 -7.51
N GLU A 27 19.86 20.67 -8.07
CA GLU A 27 20.85 19.86 -7.34
C GLU A 27 21.53 20.65 -6.20
N ASN A 28 21.81 21.95 -6.37
CA ASN A 28 22.49 22.76 -5.36
C ASN A 28 21.61 23.14 -4.15
N VAL A 29 20.28 23.22 -4.32
CA VAL A 29 19.36 23.38 -3.18
C VAL A 29 19.29 22.10 -2.34
N VAL A 30 19.59 20.95 -2.94
CA VAL A 30 19.65 19.65 -2.25
C VAL A 30 21.05 19.37 -1.65
N ASN A 31 22.13 19.79 -2.32
CA ASN A 31 23.51 19.48 -1.93
C ASN A 31 24.19 20.52 -1.00
N SER A 32 23.60 21.68 -0.74
CA SER A 32 24.20 22.71 0.17
C SER A 32 24.08 22.38 1.67
N SER A 33 23.73 21.13 2.01
CA SER A 33 23.58 20.63 3.39
C SER A 33 24.70 19.66 3.82
N THR A 34 25.67 19.38 2.95
CA THR A 34 26.67 18.31 3.16
C THR A 34 28.08 18.82 2.89
N GLU A 35 28.63 19.63 3.77
CA GLU A 35 30.09 19.88 3.81
C GLU A 35 30.46 20.44 5.19
N GLU A 36 30.61 19.56 6.18
CA GLU A 36 31.58 19.74 7.28
C GLU A 36 31.71 18.44 8.10
N ALA A 37 32.95 18.18 8.55
CA ALA A 37 33.42 17.11 9.43
C ALA A 37 33.80 15.75 8.79
N SER A 38 35.02 15.70 8.23
CA SER A 38 35.86 14.51 8.20
C SER A 38 36.81 14.49 9.42
N HIS A 39 37.22 13.27 9.82
CA HIS A 39 38.23 12.87 10.82
C HIS A 39 37.73 12.46 12.22
N THR A 40 37.59 11.14 12.45
CA THR A 40 38.48 10.39 13.37
C THR A 40 38.31 8.87 13.21
N THR A 41 39.41 8.17 13.46
CA THR A 41 39.68 6.77 13.15
C THR A 41 39.33 5.81 14.29
N SER A 42 38.79 4.65 13.89
CA SER A 42 39.14 3.28 14.36
C SER A 42 38.59 2.71 15.69
N ILE A 43 38.21 1.42 15.54
CA ILE A 43 38.06 0.32 16.52
C ILE A 43 36.73 0.29 17.27
N LEU A 44 35.92 -0.75 17.01
CA LEU A 44 35.22 -1.56 18.02
C LEU A 44 34.66 -2.85 17.40
N GLU A 45 35.04 -3.95 18.04
CA GLU A 45 34.49 -5.30 17.91
C GLU A 45 33.05 -5.37 18.46
N ASP A 46 32.35 -6.46 18.13
CA ASP A 46 30.98 -6.86 18.53
C ASP A 46 29.82 -6.14 17.84
N ILE A 47 29.20 -6.81 16.86
CA ILE A 47 28.00 -6.34 16.11
C ILE A 47 26.72 -6.90 16.76
N PRO A 48 25.90 -6.09 17.46
CA PRO A 48 24.48 -6.38 17.62
C PRO A 48 23.67 -5.75 16.48
N ASN A 49 22.60 -6.44 16.04
CA ASN A 49 21.62 -6.02 15.02
C ASN A 49 21.59 -4.51 14.70
N GLU A 50 22.36 -4.08 13.70
CA GLU A 50 22.28 -2.71 13.19
C GLU A 50 21.06 -2.58 12.28
N PHE A 51 20.03 -1.93 12.80
CA PHE A 51 18.97 -1.33 11.99
C PHE A 51 19.58 -0.17 11.20
N LEU A 52 19.37 -0.16 9.89
CA LEU A 52 19.75 0.98 9.05
C LEU A 52 18.54 1.88 8.83
N GLU A 53 18.82 3.17 8.75
CA GLU A 53 17.95 4.10 8.05
C GLU A 53 18.10 3.90 6.54
N HIS A 54 17.07 4.29 5.80
CA HIS A 54 17.23 4.46 4.37
C HIS A 54 18.07 5.72 4.12
N ASP A 55 19.40 5.56 4.09
CA ASP A 55 20.33 6.66 3.86
C ASP A 55 20.10 7.31 2.48
N ASN A 56 20.15 8.65 2.45
CA ASN A 56 20.12 9.49 1.25
C ASN A 56 21.52 9.65 0.61
N HIS A 57 22.52 8.88 1.05
CA HIS A 57 23.90 9.02 0.57
C HIS A 57 24.11 8.29 -0.76
N THR A 58 24.56 9.06 -1.75
CA THR A 58 24.93 8.65 -3.09
C THR A 58 26.16 7.76 -3.07
N ASP A 59 25.98 6.44 -3.13
CA ASP A 59 27.03 5.53 -3.61
C ASP A 59 26.87 5.26 -5.12
N PRO A 60 27.96 5.11 -5.88
CA PRO A 60 27.89 4.99 -7.32
C PRO A 60 27.35 3.62 -7.74
N ILE A 61 26.37 3.70 -8.65
CA ILE A 61 25.84 2.69 -9.59
C ILE A 61 26.61 1.36 -9.57
N SER A 62 26.05 0.38 -8.88
CA SER A 62 26.12 -1.03 -9.29
C SER A 62 24.77 -1.40 -9.91
N THR A 63 24.81 -2.04 -11.08
CA THR A 63 23.65 -2.49 -11.85
C THR A 63 22.78 -3.45 -11.03
N PRO A 64 21.43 -3.38 -11.11
CA PRO A 64 20.57 -4.28 -10.37
C PRO A 64 20.61 -5.66 -11.04
N SER A 65 21.38 -6.59 -10.47
CA SER A 65 21.17 -8.01 -10.71
C SER A 65 19.86 -8.41 -10.05
N HIS A 66 18.95 -8.99 -10.85
CA HIS A 66 17.77 -9.70 -10.38
C HIS A 66 18.20 -10.93 -9.57
N GLU A 67 18.52 -10.74 -8.29
CA GLU A 67 18.51 -11.79 -7.29
C GLU A 67 17.50 -11.38 -6.23
N SER A 68 16.42 -12.15 -6.12
CA SER A 68 15.54 -12.09 -4.96
C SER A 68 16.37 -12.46 -3.73
N GLU A 69 16.76 -11.46 -2.93
CA GLU A 69 17.50 -11.69 -1.69
C GLU A 69 16.64 -12.53 -0.75
N GLU A 70 17.01 -13.80 -0.61
CA GLU A 70 16.23 -14.79 0.12
C GLU A 70 16.32 -14.52 1.63
N LEU A 71 15.17 -14.62 2.32
CA LEU A 71 15.10 -14.50 3.78
C LEU A 71 16.16 -15.40 4.43
N SER A 72 16.85 -14.93 5.48
CA SER A 72 17.81 -15.79 6.17
C SER A 72 17.13 -17.09 6.63
N GLY A 73 17.80 -18.22 6.42
CA GLY A 73 17.22 -19.54 6.69
C GLY A 73 16.66 -19.67 8.12
N GLU A 74 17.31 -19.02 9.09
CA GLU A 74 16.85 -18.96 10.49
C GLU A 74 15.54 -18.20 10.67
N LEU A 75 15.40 -17.01 10.06
CA LEU A 75 14.17 -16.21 10.14
C LEU A 75 13.02 -16.92 9.42
N ARG A 76 13.29 -17.56 8.28
CA ARG A 76 12.30 -18.35 7.54
C ARG A 76 11.85 -19.58 8.32
N GLN A 77 12.76 -20.27 9.00
CA GLN A 77 12.42 -21.38 9.89
C GLN A 77 11.56 -20.91 11.08
N LEU A 78 11.89 -19.78 11.68
CA LEU A 78 11.10 -19.18 12.77
C LEU A 78 9.71 -18.77 12.28
N MET A 79 9.61 -18.11 11.12
CA MET A 79 8.34 -17.78 10.48
C MET A 79 7.51 -19.05 10.23
N ASN A 80 8.09 -20.07 9.61
CA ASN A 80 7.39 -21.34 9.35
C ASN A 80 6.92 -22.04 10.62
N LYS A 81 7.73 -22.03 11.68
CA LYS A 81 7.37 -22.60 12.99
C LYS A 81 6.22 -21.85 13.65
N ASN A 82 6.23 -20.51 13.58
CA ASN A 82 5.20 -19.67 14.20
C ASN A 82 3.92 -19.60 13.35
N ASN A 83 4.03 -19.85 12.05
CA ASN A 83 2.92 -19.89 11.09
C ASN A 83 2.34 -21.31 10.92
N GLN A 84 2.53 -22.20 11.90
CA GLN A 84 1.78 -23.45 11.95
C GLN A 84 0.30 -23.11 11.87
N LEU A 85 -0.33 -23.53 10.77
CA LEU A 85 -1.69 -23.17 10.45
C LEU A 85 -2.61 -23.52 11.63
N PRO A 86 -3.51 -22.62 12.04
CA PRO A 86 -4.66 -23.06 12.81
C PRO A 86 -5.37 -24.18 12.04
N ASP A 87 -5.93 -25.16 12.75
CA ASP A 87 -6.80 -26.14 12.14
C ASP A 87 -7.85 -25.38 11.32
N ILE A 88 -8.00 -25.75 10.04
CA ILE A 88 -9.08 -25.21 9.21
C ILE A 88 -10.34 -25.44 10.04
N PRO A 89 -11.16 -24.40 10.30
CA PRO A 89 -12.43 -24.62 10.97
C PRO A 89 -13.12 -25.74 10.22
N THR A 90 -13.33 -26.87 10.89
CA THR A 90 -14.08 -27.98 10.31
C THR A 90 -15.35 -27.36 9.73
N PRO A 91 -15.78 -27.73 8.52
CA PRO A 91 -17.07 -27.26 8.04
C PRO A 91 -18.07 -27.69 9.10
N LEU A 92 -18.52 -26.75 9.93
CA LEU A 92 -19.63 -26.97 10.83
C LEU A 92 -20.74 -27.44 9.89
N GLU A 93 -21.14 -28.70 10.04
CA GLU A 93 -22.37 -29.20 9.43
C GLU A 93 -23.45 -28.15 9.70
N ASP A 94 -24.21 -27.78 8.67
CA ASP A 94 -25.25 -26.75 8.68
C ASP A 94 -26.29 -27.01 9.80
N LYS A 95 -25.95 -26.66 11.03
CA LYS A 95 -26.80 -26.74 12.21
C LYS A 95 -26.69 -25.44 12.98
N TYR A 96 -27.70 -24.61 12.73
CA TYR A 96 -28.19 -23.52 13.58
C TYR A 96 -27.24 -22.35 13.83
N ILE A 97 -27.31 -21.36 12.94
CA ILE A 97 -27.35 -19.93 13.31
C ILE A 97 -28.50 -19.27 12.53
N GLU A 98 -29.73 -19.77 12.73
CA GLU A 98 -30.94 -18.95 12.61
C GLU A 98 -31.27 -18.54 14.04
N ASP A 99 -30.74 -17.39 14.46
CA ASP A 99 -31.26 -16.53 15.54
C ASP A 99 -30.15 -15.58 15.96
N SER A 100 -30.08 -14.40 15.31
CA SER A 100 -29.62 -13.11 15.88
C SER A 100 -29.31 -12.02 14.83
N LEU A 101 -29.46 -12.28 13.53
CA LEU A 101 -29.38 -11.22 12.50
C LEU A 101 -30.77 -10.69 12.14
N SER A 102 -31.46 -10.11 13.13
CA SER A 102 -32.67 -9.33 12.88
C SER A 102 -32.36 -7.83 12.94
N GLU A 103 -32.61 -7.19 11.79
CA GLU A 103 -32.83 -5.76 11.56
C GLU A 103 -31.64 -4.88 11.15
N ILE A 104 -31.12 -5.14 9.94
CA ILE A 104 -30.94 -4.04 8.99
C ILE A 104 -31.89 -4.32 7.83
N LYS A 105 -32.91 -3.46 7.66
CA LYS A 105 -33.84 -3.53 6.51
C LYS A 105 -33.07 -3.29 5.21
N ILE A 106 -32.57 -4.35 4.60
CA ILE A 106 -32.10 -4.35 3.21
C ILE A 106 -33.36 -4.31 2.35
N ASN A 107 -33.58 -3.19 1.66
CA ASN A 107 -34.66 -3.08 0.69
C ASN A 107 -34.49 -4.17 -0.38
N SER A 108 -35.54 -4.95 -0.54
CA SER A 108 -35.64 -6.18 -1.31
C SER A 108 -35.87 -5.90 -2.79
N ASP A 109 -34.81 -5.64 -3.55
CA ASP A 109 -34.84 -5.84 -5.00
C ASP A 109 -33.80 -6.88 -5.41
N ASP A 110 -34.26 -8.02 -5.91
CA ASP A 110 -33.42 -9.10 -6.44
C ASP A 110 -32.69 -8.70 -7.73
N ASN A 111 -33.07 -7.56 -8.31
CA ASN A 111 -32.56 -7.05 -9.58
C ASN A 111 -31.88 -5.67 -9.46
N PHE A 112 -31.30 -5.33 -8.31
CA PHE A 112 -30.61 -4.03 -8.14
C PHE A 112 -29.51 -3.78 -9.19
N TRP A 113 -28.91 -4.83 -9.75
CA TRP A 113 -27.90 -4.76 -10.81
C TRP A 113 -28.47 -4.36 -12.18
N LEU A 114 -29.81 -4.36 -12.35
CA LEU A 114 -30.52 -3.77 -13.49
C LEU A 114 -30.79 -2.27 -13.31
N THR A 115 -30.50 -1.69 -12.15
CA THR A 115 -30.68 -0.25 -11.94
C THR A 115 -29.64 0.54 -12.72
N GLU A 116 -30.07 1.67 -13.29
CA GLU A 116 -29.14 2.60 -13.94
C GLU A 116 -28.04 3.05 -12.96
N ASP A 117 -28.35 3.18 -11.66
CA ASP A 117 -27.40 3.61 -10.64
C ASP A 117 -26.25 2.64 -10.43
N TRP A 118 -26.51 1.32 -10.47
CA TRP A 118 -25.46 0.31 -10.39
C TRP A 118 -24.66 0.26 -11.69
N GLN A 119 -25.32 0.29 -12.85
CA GLN A 119 -24.66 0.22 -14.16
C GLN A 119 -23.83 1.46 -14.51
N ARG A 120 -24.17 2.62 -13.95
CA ARG A 120 -23.42 3.88 -14.15
C ARG A 120 -22.21 4.03 -13.23
N LYS A 121 -21.95 3.08 -12.33
CA LYS A 121 -20.73 3.14 -11.50
C LYS A 121 -19.50 3.10 -12.41
N GLU A 122 -18.56 4.00 -12.16
CA GLU A 122 -17.37 4.16 -13.03
C GLU A 122 -16.49 2.92 -13.06
N ARG A 123 -16.43 2.17 -11.94
CA ARG A 123 -15.62 0.96 -11.83
C ARG A 123 -16.19 -0.07 -10.87
N HIS A 124 -16.50 -1.25 -11.40
CA HIS A 124 -16.79 -2.44 -10.61
C HIS A 124 -15.53 -3.26 -10.39
N ILE A 125 -15.40 -3.84 -9.20
CA ILE A 125 -14.39 -4.85 -8.86
C ILE A 125 -15.12 -6.09 -8.39
N PHE A 126 -14.68 -7.25 -8.89
CA PHE A 126 -15.18 -8.57 -8.53
C PHE A 126 -14.00 -9.46 -8.18
N ILE A 127 -14.16 -10.25 -7.12
CA ILE A 127 -13.20 -11.28 -6.72
C ILE A 127 -13.98 -12.58 -6.62
N LEU A 128 -13.46 -13.62 -7.26
CA LEU A 128 -14.02 -14.95 -7.21
C LEU A 128 -12.93 -16.00 -7.06
N SER A 129 -13.32 -17.16 -6.52
CA SER A 129 -12.46 -18.33 -6.54
C SER A 129 -12.42 -18.97 -7.92
N SER A 130 -11.44 -19.84 -8.17
CA SER A 130 -11.35 -20.66 -9.39
C SER A 130 -12.52 -21.62 -9.58
N SER A 131 -13.35 -21.84 -8.56
CA SER A 131 -14.62 -22.58 -8.66
C SER A 131 -15.82 -21.70 -9.08
N GLY A 132 -15.61 -20.40 -9.29
CA GLY A 132 -16.66 -19.43 -9.60
C GLY A 132 -17.38 -18.87 -8.37
N LYS A 133 -17.03 -19.30 -7.15
CA LYS A 133 -17.66 -18.76 -5.94
C LYS A 133 -17.31 -17.29 -5.71
N PRO A 134 -18.32 -16.42 -5.43
CA PRO A 134 -18.09 -15.03 -5.07
C PRO A 134 -17.23 -14.88 -3.81
N VAL A 135 -16.29 -13.95 -3.83
CA VAL A 135 -15.44 -13.59 -2.67
C VAL A 135 -15.65 -12.13 -2.26
N TYR A 136 -15.76 -11.22 -3.23
CA TYR A 136 -16.01 -9.79 -2.97
C TYR A 136 -16.61 -9.11 -4.20
N SER A 137 -17.48 -8.14 -3.96
CA SER A 137 -17.98 -7.19 -4.95
C SER A 137 -17.89 -5.77 -4.40
N ARG A 138 -17.37 -4.81 -5.19
CA ARG A 138 -17.30 -3.40 -4.74
C ARG A 138 -18.69 -2.80 -4.48
N TYR A 139 -19.66 -3.21 -5.30
CA TYR A 139 -21.03 -2.72 -5.24
C TYR A 139 -22.01 -3.87 -5.40
N GLY A 140 -22.99 -3.92 -4.51
CA GLY A 140 -24.00 -4.97 -4.49
C GLY A 140 -23.71 -6.04 -3.45
N CYS A 141 -24.46 -7.14 -3.54
CA CYS A 141 -24.31 -8.30 -2.69
C CYS A 141 -23.79 -9.47 -3.54
N GLU A 142 -22.76 -10.14 -3.06
CA GLU A 142 -22.09 -11.26 -3.71
C GLU A 142 -23.06 -12.39 -4.06
N ASP A 143 -23.98 -12.72 -3.15
CA ASP A 143 -24.95 -13.81 -3.34
C ASP A 143 -25.91 -13.52 -4.48
N LYS A 144 -26.38 -12.26 -4.59
CA LYS A 144 -27.25 -11.82 -5.68
C LYS A 144 -26.54 -11.76 -7.03
N LEU A 145 -25.22 -11.61 -7.02
CA LEU A 145 -24.38 -11.54 -8.22
C LEU A 145 -23.81 -12.90 -8.64
N ALA A 146 -24.16 -14.00 -7.95
CA ALA A 146 -23.56 -15.32 -8.16
C ALA A 146 -23.58 -15.79 -9.64
N THR A 147 -24.65 -15.52 -10.37
CA THR A 147 -24.75 -15.83 -11.82
C THR A 147 -23.68 -15.09 -12.63
N LEU A 148 -23.45 -13.80 -12.33
CA LEU A 148 -22.42 -12.99 -13.00
C LEU A 148 -21.02 -13.54 -12.73
N PHE A 149 -20.74 -13.93 -11.49
CA PHE A 149 -19.48 -14.58 -11.12
C PHE A 149 -19.28 -15.90 -11.87
N GLY A 150 -20.33 -16.72 -12.01
CA GLY A 150 -20.29 -17.94 -12.81
C GLY A 150 -19.95 -17.69 -14.28
N VAL A 151 -20.51 -16.64 -14.89
CA VAL A 151 -20.18 -16.23 -16.27
C VAL A 151 -18.72 -15.79 -16.39
N MET A 152 -18.22 -14.97 -15.45
CA MET A 152 -16.81 -14.56 -15.44
C MET A 152 -15.87 -15.77 -15.35
N GLN A 153 -16.17 -16.74 -14.48
CA GLN A 153 -15.39 -17.96 -14.37
C GLN A 153 -15.43 -18.81 -15.63
N ALA A 154 -16.59 -18.92 -16.28
CA ALA A 154 -16.72 -19.66 -17.54
C ALA A 154 -15.85 -19.06 -18.65
N LEU A 155 -15.82 -17.72 -18.76
CA LEU A 155 -14.95 -17.01 -19.71
C LEU A 155 -13.47 -17.28 -19.43
N VAL A 156 -13.06 -17.23 -18.16
CA VAL A 156 -11.67 -17.52 -17.75
C VAL A 156 -11.30 -18.97 -18.09
N SER A 157 -12.17 -19.92 -17.76
CA SER A 157 -11.93 -21.35 -17.97
C SER A 157 -11.83 -21.68 -19.46
N PHE A 158 -12.74 -21.13 -20.28
CA PHE A 158 -12.75 -21.37 -21.72
C PHE A 158 -11.44 -20.97 -22.41
N VAL A 159 -10.79 -19.87 -21.98
CA VAL A 159 -9.50 -19.44 -22.54
C VAL A 159 -8.35 -20.28 -21.98
N GLN A 160 -8.41 -20.64 -20.70
CA GLN A 160 -7.37 -21.44 -20.03
C GLN A 160 -7.37 -22.92 -20.44
N ASP A 161 -8.47 -23.44 -20.99
CA ASP A 161 -8.54 -24.80 -21.55
C ASP A 161 -7.57 -24.99 -22.74
N THR A 162 -7.13 -23.90 -23.36
CA THR A 162 -5.97 -23.86 -24.26
C THR A 162 -4.72 -23.60 -23.41
N ASP A 163 -3.90 -24.63 -23.17
CA ASP A 163 -2.79 -24.68 -22.19
C ASP A 163 -1.73 -23.55 -22.23
N GLU A 164 -1.81 -22.62 -23.19
CA GLU A 164 -0.85 -21.52 -23.37
C GLU A 164 -1.46 -20.12 -23.25
N ASP A 165 -2.79 -19.98 -23.15
CA ASP A 165 -3.44 -18.66 -23.16
C ASP A 165 -4.12 -18.31 -21.83
N ARG A 166 -4.16 -17.02 -21.51
CA ARG A 166 -4.80 -16.48 -20.32
C ARG A 166 -5.54 -15.21 -20.68
N ILE A 167 -6.81 -15.17 -20.33
CA ILE A 167 -7.61 -13.96 -20.51
C ILE A 167 -7.00 -12.80 -19.70
N GLN A 168 -6.66 -11.72 -20.40
CA GLN A 168 -6.17 -10.48 -19.78
C GLN A 168 -7.24 -9.40 -19.78
N SER A 169 -7.98 -9.28 -20.88
CA SER A 169 -9.02 -8.26 -21.02
C SER A 169 -10.06 -8.60 -22.07
N ILE A 170 -11.25 -8.03 -21.93
CA ILE A 170 -12.31 -8.02 -22.95
C ILE A 170 -12.73 -6.56 -23.17
N LYS A 171 -12.89 -6.15 -24.42
CA LYS A 171 -13.48 -4.85 -24.78
C LYS A 171 -14.84 -5.07 -25.44
N ALA A 172 -15.89 -4.48 -24.88
CA ALA A 172 -17.26 -4.59 -25.39
C ALA A 172 -17.89 -3.20 -25.44
N GLY A 173 -17.91 -2.58 -26.62
CA GLY A 173 -18.31 -1.18 -26.77
C GLY A 173 -17.40 -0.27 -25.96
N ASP A 174 -18.00 0.55 -25.08
CA ASP A 174 -17.30 1.46 -24.18
C ASP A 174 -16.86 0.78 -22.87
N LEU A 175 -17.23 -0.48 -22.64
CA LEU A 175 -16.82 -1.23 -21.46
C LEU A 175 -15.49 -1.94 -21.71
N TYR A 176 -14.63 -1.89 -20.69
CA TYR A 176 -13.36 -2.59 -20.63
C TYR A 176 -13.33 -3.47 -19.39
N PHE A 177 -13.15 -4.77 -19.61
CA PHE A 177 -13.00 -5.79 -18.57
C PHE A 177 -11.54 -6.15 -18.49
N SER A 178 -10.95 -6.10 -17.30
CA SER A 178 -9.58 -6.55 -17.04
C SER A 178 -9.63 -7.73 -16.08
N PHE A 179 -8.95 -8.81 -16.42
CA PHE A 179 -8.92 -10.05 -15.67
C PHE A 179 -7.51 -10.31 -15.14
N LEU A 180 -7.43 -10.76 -13.89
CA LEU A 180 -6.21 -11.28 -13.27
C LEU A 180 -6.52 -12.66 -12.65
N PRO A 181 -6.45 -13.74 -13.44
CA PRO A 181 -6.45 -15.10 -12.93
C PRO A 181 -5.10 -15.37 -12.25
N LYS A 182 -5.09 -15.64 -10.93
CA LYS A 182 -3.86 -15.87 -10.16
C LYS A 182 -4.11 -16.88 -9.03
N GLY A 183 -3.50 -18.06 -9.16
CA GLY A 183 -3.68 -19.16 -8.22
C GLY A 183 -5.15 -19.62 -8.15
N TYR A 184 -5.72 -19.64 -6.96
CA TYR A 184 -7.12 -20.04 -6.73
C TYR A 184 -8.12 -18.88 -6.83
N LEU A 185 -7.67 -17.70 -7.26
CA LEU A 185 -8.49 -16.50 -7.34
C LEU A 185 -8.47 -15.92 -8.75
N VAL A 186 -9.58 -15.28 -9.10
CA VAL A 186 -9.67 -14.37 -10.24
C VAL A 186 -10.12 -13.02 -9.70
N VAL A 187 -9.38 -11.97 -10.03
CA VAL A 187 -9.75 -10.58 -9.74
C VAL A 187 -10.14 -9.92 -11.06
N VAL A 188 -11.31 -9.30 -11.10
CA VAL A 188 -11.86 -8.69 -12.32
C VAL A 188 -12.21 -7.23 -12.05
N SER A 189 -11.83 -6.35 -12.97
CA SER A 189 -12.26 -4.95 -13.00
C SER A 189 -13.08 -4.69 -14.25
N VAL A 190 -14.18 -3.94 -14.10
CA VAL A 190 -15.02 -3.49 -15.21
C VAL A 190 -15.18 -1.99 -15.11
N CYS A 191 -14.74 -1.26 -16.13
CA CYS A 191 -14.82 0.19 -16.18
C CYS A 191 -15.13 0.68 -17.60
N GLN A 192 -15.48 1.96 -17.73
CA GLN A 192 -15.58 2.60 -19.04
C GLN A 192 -14.17 2.89 -19.58
N HIS A 193 -13.94 2.58 -20.85
CA HIS A 193 -12.61 2.51 -21.47
C HIS A 193 -11.93 3.87 -21.65
N HIS A 194 -12.68 4.99 -21.64
CA HIS A 194 -12.22 6.28 -22.14
C HIS A 194 -10.92 6.81 -21.50
N HIS A 195 -10.50 6.29 -20.33
CA HIS A 195 -9.37 6.81 -19.57
C HIS A 195 -8.48 5.76 -18.87
N SER A 196 -8.66 4.46 -19.09
CA SER A 196 -7.96 3.43 -18.30
C SER A 196 -6.87 2.68 -19.09
N ASP A 197 -5.61 2.85 -18.67
CA ASP A 197 -4.46 2.09 -19.18
C ASP A 197 -4.50 0.64 -18.68
N GLN A 198 -4.31 -0.33 -19.59
CA GLN A 198 -4.34 -1.76 -19.25
C GLN A 198 -3.31 -2.13 -18.17
N THR A 199 -2.12 -1.57 -18.23
CA THR A 199 -1.04 -1.82 -17.26
C THR A 199 -1.44 -1.32 -15.89
N LEU A 200 -2.03 -0.12 -15.81
CA LEU A 200 -2.51 0.44 -14.55
C LEU A 200 -3.64 -0.39 -13.95
N LEU A 201 -4.58 -0.87 -14.78
CA LEU A 201 -5.64 -1.77 -14.35
C LEU A 201 -5.08 -3.09 -13.82
N GLN A 202 -4.15 -3.72 -14.53
CA GLN A 202 -3.50 -4.95 -14.09
C GLN A 202 -2.75 -4.74 -12.76
N GLN A 203 -2.09 -3.60 -12.60
CA GLN A 203 -1.43 -3.24 -11.36
C GLN A 203 -2.44 -3.08 -10.21
N GLN A 204 -3.58 -2.42 -10.45
CA GLN A 204 -4.66 -2.29 -9.46
C GLN A 204 -5.19 -3.67 -9.04
N LEU A 205 -5.45 -4.57 -10.01
CA LEU A 205 -5.88 -5.94 -9.72
C LEU A 205 -4.84 -6.69 -8.86
N LEU A 206 -3.55 -6.46 -9.11
CA LEU A 206 -2.48 -7.05 -8.31
C LEU A 206 -2.46 -6.53 -6.87
N TYR A 207 -2.71 -5.23 -6.65
CA TYR A 207 -2.88 -4.67 -5.29
C TYR A 207 -4.04 -5.34 -4.56
N ILE A 208 -5.20 -5.48 -5.22
CA ILE A 208 -6.38 -6.12 -4.66
C ILE A 208 -6.11 -7.59 -4.31
N TYR A 209 -5.45 -8.33 -5.20
CA TYR A 209 -5.02 -9.71 -4.93
C TYR A 209 -4.09 -9.76 -3.71
N ASN A 210 -3.07 -8.88 -3.65
CA ASN A 210 -2.11 -8.86 -2.56
C ASN A 210 -2.74 -8.41 -1.23
N GLN A 211 -3.85 -7.68 -1.24
CA GLN A 211 -4.62 -7.38 -0.02
C GLN A 211 -5.30 -8.62 0.58
N ILE A 212 -5.72 -9.57 -0.25
CA ILE A 212 -6.22 -10.87 0.24
C ILE A 212 -5.06 -11.67 0.83
N ILE A 213 -3.92 -11.67 0.14
CA ILE A 213 -2.72 -12.37 0.61
C ILE A 213 -2.18 -11.73 1.91
N SER A 214 -2.28 -10.41 2.10
CA SER A 214 -1.83 -9.80 3.35
C SER A 214 -2.69 -10.20 4.54
N THR A 215 -3.98 -10.49 4.31
CA THR A 215 -4.91 -11.00 5.32
C THR A 215 -4.76 -12.50 5.58
N LEU A 216 -4.51 -13.33 4.57
CA LEU A 216 -4.53 -14.81 4.70
C LEU A 216 -3.19 -15.51 4.50
N THR A 217 -2.18 -14.90 3.89
CA THR A 217 -1.00 -15.55 3.26
C THR A 217 -1.35 -16.44 2.07
N LEU A 218 -0.39 -16.60 1.17
CA LEU A 218 -0.46 -17.51 0.02
C LEU A 218 -0.49 -18.97 0.47
N SER A 219 0.24 -19.32 1.53
CA SER A 219 0.32 -20.70 2.02
C SER A 219 -0.99 -21.16 2.64
N GLN A 220 -1.70 -20.31 3.40
CA GLN A 220 -3.03 -20.69 3.89
C GLN A 220 -4.04 -20.77 2.74
N LEU A 221 -4.04 -19.78 1.84
CA LEU A 221 -4.92 -19.79 0.67
C LEU A 221 -4.76 -21.09 -0.14
N THR A 222 -3.51 -21.46 -0.45
CA THR A 222 -3.18 -22.67 -1.22
C THR A 222 -3.64 -23.93 -0.49
N LYS A 223 -3.29 -24.07 0.80
CA LYS A 223 -3.66 -25.25 1.60
C LYS A 223 -5.18 -25.42 1.68
N ILE A 224 -5.92 -24.33 1.88
CA ILE A 224 -7.39 -24.36 1.98
C ILE A 224 -7.99 -24.89 0.67
N PHE A 225 -7.60 -24.33 -0.48
CA PHE A 225 -8.18 -24.74 -1.75
C PHE A 225 -7.69 -26.09 -2.26
N ASP A 226 -6.49 -26.52 -1.90
CA ASP A 226 -6.00 -27.88 -2.19
C ASP A 226 -6.79 -28.94 -1.42
N GLN A 227 -7.15 -28.67 -0.17
CA GLN A 227 -7.93 -29.58 0.67
C GLN A 227 -9.44 -29.47 0.39
N HIS A 228 -9.93 -28.26 0.12
CA HIS A 228 -11.34 -27.93 -0.05
C HIS A 228 -11.53 -26.97 -1.23
N ARG A 229 -11.54 -27.52 -2.45
CA ARG A 229 -11.69 -26.73 -3.70
C ARG A 229 -12.93 -25.83 -3.74
N ASN A 230 -13.99 -26.20 -3.02
CA ASN A 230 -15.25 -25.47 -2.95
C ASN A 230 -15.41 -24.67 -1.64
N PHE A 231 -14.34 -24.34 -0.93
CA PHE A 231 -14.41 -23.53 0.29
C PHE A 231 -14.95 -22.12 0.01
N ASP A 232 -15.76 -21.57 0.93
CA ASP A 232 -16.22 -20.18 0.86
C ASP A 232 -15.24 -19.26 1.59
N LEU A 233 -14.40 -18.56 0.81
CA LEU A 233 -13.33 -17.72 1.33
C LEU A 233 -13.83 -16.52 2.13
N ARG A 234 -15.08 -16.08 1.93
CA ARG A 234 -15.68 -14.95 2.66
C ARG A 234 -15.66 -15.18 4.17
N ARG A 235 -15.75 -16.45 4.58
CA ARG A 235 -15.69 -16.85 6.00
C ARG A 235 -14.38 -16.46 6.69
N LEU A 236 -13.28 -16.36 5.94
CA LEU A 236 -11.96 -15.98 6.47
C LEU A 236 -11.63 -14.51 6.25
N LEU A 237 -12.32 -13.85 5.31
CA LEU A 237 -12.17 -12.43 5.04
C LEU A 237 -13.18 -11.56 5.78
N SER A 238 -14.09 -12.17 6.54
CA SER A 238 -15.10 -11.45 7.31
C SER A 238 -14.45 -10.47 8.29
N GLY A 239 -14.87 -9.20 8.23
CA GLY A 239 -14.30 -8.10 9.00
C GLY A 239 -13.10 -7.40 8.34
N SER A 240 -12.58 -7.92 7.23
CA SER A 240 -11.45 -7.35 6.48
C SER A 240 -11.86 -6.71 5.14
N GLU A 241 -13.15 -6.73 4.79
CA GLU A 241 -13.69 -6.20 3.54
C GLU A 241 -13.40 -4.70 3.38
N ARG A 242 -13.38 -3.97 4.50
CA ARG A 242 -13.00 -2.53 4.53
C ARG A 242 -11.59 -2.30 3.99
N LEU A 243 -10.65 -3.22 4.24
CA LEU A 243 -9.28 -3.10 3.70
C LEU A 243 -9.28 -3.14 2.18
N ILE A 244 -10.05 -4.05 1.58
CA ILE A 244 -10.18 -4.16 0.12
C ILE A 244 -10.87 -2.89 -0.42
N HIS A 245 -11.95 -2.46 0.22
CA HIS A 245 -12.70 -1.28 -0.21
C HIS A 245 -11.84 -0.01 -0.23
N THR A 246 -11.18 0.30 0.88
CA THR A 246 -10.31 1.49 1.00
C THR A 246 -9.10 1.40 0.06
N LEU A 247 -8.55 0.20 -0.17
CA LEU A 247 -7.46 0.03 -1.14
C LEU A 247 -7.88 0.35 -2.57
N VAL A 248 -9.10 -0.05 -2.97
CA VAL A 248 -9.62 0.26 -4.31
C VAL A 248 -9.74 1.77 -4.48
N GLU A 249 -10.29 2.49 -3.51
CA GLU A 249 -10.36 3.96 -3.55
C GLU A 249 -8.97 4.60 -3.65
N PHE A 250 -8.03 4.13 -2.83
CA PHE A 250 -6.64 4.58 -2.83
C PHE A 250 -5.93 4.42 -4.17
N THR A 251 -6.10 3.27 -4.81
CA THR A 251 -5.49 3.02 -6.13
C THR A 251 -6.07 3.91 -7.23
N GLU A 252 -7.24 4.50 -7.02
CA GLU A 252 -7.89 5.40 -7.98
C GLU A 252 -7.54 6.87 -7.75
N THR A 253 -7.24 7.27 -6.51
CA THR A 253 -6.98 8.68 -6.16
C THR A 253 -5.50 9.02 -6.03
N GLU A 254 -4.66 8.07 -5.62
CA GLU A 254 -3.28 8.36 -5.23
C GLU A 254 -2.25 7.98 -6.30
N VAL A 255 -1.41 8.95 -6.69
CA VAL A 255 -0.33 8.78 -7.67
C VAL A 255 0.76 7.81 -7.20
N ASP A 256 0.89 7.64 -5.88
CA ASP A 256 1.81 6.73 -5.18
C ASP A 256 1.72 5.31 -5.74
N PHE A 257 0.49 4.84 -6.00
CA PHE A 257 0.23 3.52 -6.55
C PHE A 257 0.75 3.43 -7.98
N VAL A 258 0.33 4.36 -8.84
CA VAL A 258 0.73 4.42 -10.27
C VAL A 258 2.25 4.37 -10.42
N LEU A 259 2.96 5.12 -9.59
CA LEU A 259 4.41 5.23 -9.63
C LEU A 259 5.12 4.16 -8.83
N ALA A 260 4.42 3.26 -8.13
CA ALA A 260 4.99 2.31 -7.20
C ALA A 260 6.02 3.00 -6.28
N SER A 261 5.55 3.98 -5.52
CA SER A 261 6.37 4.83 -4.65
C SER A 261 5.56 5.35 -3.47
N TYR A 262 6.20 5.64 -2.35
CA TYR A 262 5.54 6.10 -1.13
C TYR A 262 6.02 7.50 -0.72
N ARG A 263 5.16 8.25 -0.03
CA ARG A 263 5.48 9.60 0.47
C ARG A 263 6.10 9.55 1.86
N CYS A 264 7.09 10.41 2.09
CA CYS A 264 7.66 10.66 3.40
C CYS A 264 7.11 11.98 3.97
N LEU A 265 6.95 12.08 5.28
CA LEU A 265 6.64 13.35 5.95
C LEU A 265 7.88 14.26 5.83
N THR A 266 7.71 15.48 5.35
CA THR A 266 8.81 16.43 5.22
C THR A 266 9.31 16.85 6.60
N LEU A 267 10.56 16.52 6.91
CA LEU A 267 11.26 16.85 8.14
C LEU A 267 12.71 17.18 7.79
N SER A 268 13.38 18.02 8.59
CA SER A 268 14.82 18.24 8.44
C SER A 268 15.60 16.96 8.72
N SER A 269 16.77 16.79 8.07
CA SER A 269 17.61 15.59 8.26
C SER A 269 17.90 15.37 9.74
N SER A 270 18.37 16.39 10.44
CA SER A 270 18.70 16.31 11.87
C SER A 270 17.54 15.82 12.75
N ILE A 271 16.30 16.22 12.46
CA ILE A 271 15.13 15.74 13.22
C ILE A 271 14.82 14.29 12.87
N ARG A 272 14.92 13.90 11.60
CA ARG A 272 14.72 12.52 11.16
C ARG A 272 15.76 11.58 11.78
N ASP A 273 17.03 11.96 11.73
CA ASP A 273 18.15 11.20 12.29
C ASP A 273 17.98 11.01 13.81
N GLN A 274 17.50 12.04 14.52
CA GLN A 274 17.18 11.95 15.95
C GLN A 274 16.00 10.99 16.22
N ILE A 275 14.92 11.07 15.44
CA ILE A 275 13.77 10.16 15.57
C ILE A 275 14.24 8.72 15.38
N SER A 276 14.95 8.46 14.29
CA SER A 276 15.47 7.15 13.95
C SER A 276 16.47 6.62 14.99
N HIS A 277 17.34 7.46 15.53
CA HIS A 277 18.21 7.09 16.65
C HIS A 277 17.42 6.71 17.90
N VAL A 278 16.35 7.45 18.23
CA VAL A 278 15.46 7.11 19.34
C VAL A 278 14.80 5.75 19.12
N LEU A 279 14.25 5.51 17.92
CA LEU A 279 13.63 4.23 17.54
C LEU A 279 14.62 3.07 17.66
N SER A 280 15.78 3.19 17.01
CA SER A 280 16.84 2.17 17.01
C SER A 280 17.37 1.88 18.41
N SER A 281 17.64 2.92 19.21
CA SER A 281 18.16 2.74 20.57
C SER A 281 17.20 2.00 21.50
N ALA A 282 15.89 2.21 21.35
CA ALA A 282 14.87 1.58 22.19
C ALA A 282 14.69 0.09 21.90
N VAL A 283 14.97 -0.34 20.67
CA VAL A 283 14.78 -1.74 20.22
C VAL A 283 16.08 -2.50 19.99
N SER A 284 17.24 -1.90 20.24
CA SER A 284 18.57 -2.47 19.99
C SER A 284 18.80 -3.88 20.56
N LYS A 285 18.10 -4.24 21.65
CA LYS A 285 18.18 -5.56 22.30
C LYS A 285 17.09 -6.53 21.87
N VAL A 286 16.10 -6.09 21.09
CA VAL A 286 14.97 -6.89 20.65
C VAL A 286 15.40 -7.75 19.47
N LYS A 287 15.53 -9.05 19.70
CA LYS A 287 15.81 -10.02 18.63
C LYS A 287 14.57 -10.23 17.77
N ASN A 288 14.76 -10.68 16.53
CA ASN A 288 13.69 -11.07 15.61
C ASN A 288 12.74 -9.93 15.16
N LEU A 289 13.02 -8.67 15.53
CA LEU A 289 12.32 -7.50 15.00
C LEU A 289 12.88 -7.21 13.60
N VAL A 290 11.99 -7.08 12.62
CA VAL A 290 12.36 -6.96 11.19
C VAL A 290 12.22 -5.52 10.72
N PHE A 291 11.09 -4.89 11.04
CA PHE A 291 10.76 -3.53 10.59
C PHE A 291 10.21 -2.67 11.72
N ILE A 292 10.53 -1.38 11.67
CA ILE A 292 9.95 -0.34 12.52
C ILE A 292 9.51 0.78 11.60
N ILE A 293 8.23 1.11 11.64
CA ILE A 293 7.63 2.07 10.72
C ILE A 293 6.83 3.07 11.53
N LEU A 294 7.21 4.33 11.45
CA LEU A 294 6.47 5.43 12.04
C LEU A 294 5.72 6.16 10.92
N ILE A 295 4.40 6.25 11.06
CA ILE A 295 3.48 6.71 10.02
C ILE A 295 2.64 7.86 10.55
N GLY A 296 2.42 8.90 9.75
CA GLY A 296 1.48 9.98 10.07
C GLY A 296 0.83 10.54 8.82
N ALA A 297 -0.51 10.63 8.82
CA ALA A 297 -1.31 11.12 7.70
C ALA A 297 -0.91 10.49 6.34
N ASP A 298 -0.91 9.15 6.28
CA ASP A 298 -0.53 8.33 5.11
C ASP A 298 0.90 8.56 4.58
N ARG A 299 1.78 9.15 5.40
CA ARG A 299 3.19 9.41 5.06
C ARG A 299 4.13 8.72 6.04
N ILE A 300 5.27 8.25 5.55
CA ILE A 300 6.33 7.65 6.36
C ILE A 300 7.12 8.75 7.06
N ILE A 301 7.14 8.72 8.39
CA ILE A 301 7.94 9.63 9.23
C ILE A 301 9.36 9.09 9.37
N SER A 302 9.50 7.83 9.75
CA SER A 302 10.78 7.12 9.80
C SER A 302 10.53 5.64 9.55
N TYR A 303 11.48 4.98 8.90
CA TYR A 303 11.43 3.58 8.54
C TYR A 303 12.81 2.98 8.79
N LEU A 304 12.86 2.01 9.71
CA LEU A 304 14.05 1.25 10.04
C LEU A 304 13.83 -0.22 9.70
N HIS A 305 14.88 -0.84 9.22
CA HIS A 305 14.87 -2.25 8.85
C HIS A 305 16.22 -2.91 9.11
N MET A 306 16.23 -4.23 9.21
CA MET A 306 17.50 -4.97 9.20
C MET A 306 18.15 -4.82 7.81
N LYS A 307 19.48 -4.71 7.75
CA LYS A 307 20.25 -4.41 6.50
C LYS A 307 19.84 -5.24 5.27
N LYS A 308 19.40 -6.48 5.47
CA LYS A 308 19.06 -7.44 4.40
C LYS A 308 17.64 -7.34 3.87
N TYR A 309 16.78 -6.55 4.50
CA TYR A 309 15.35 -6.59 4.24
C TYR A 309 14.84 -5.19 3.93
N ASN A 310 14.43 -4.96 2.68
CA ASN A 310 13.80 -3.71 2.31
C ASN A 310 12.37 -3.95 1.82
N LEU A 311 11.42 -3.14 2.30
CA LEU A 311 10.04 -3.23 1.89
C LEU A 311 9.84 -2.67 0.48
N ARG A 312 9.12 -3.41 -0.33
CA ARG A 312 8.68 -2.92 -1.64
C ARG A 312 7.51 -1.95 -1.45
N PRO A 313 7.36 -0.93 -2.31
CA PRO A 313 6.29 0.06 -2.21
C PRO A 313 4.88 -0.54 -2.07
N MET A 314 4.63 -1.68 -2.73
CA MET A 314 3.35 -2.38 -2.64
C MET A 314 3.04 -2.86 -1.21
N ASP A 315 4.02 -3.39 -0.48
CA ASP A 315 3.84 -3.80 0.92
C ASP A 315 3.71 -2.59 1.84
N ILE A 316 4.42 -1.50 1.55
CA ILE A 316 4.26 -0.22 2.27
C ILE A 316 2.84 0.31 2.09
N HIS A 317 2.27 0.26 0.89
CA HIS A 317 0.89 0.69 0.65
C HIS A 317 -0.14 -0.19 1.38
N LEU A 318 0.08 -1.50 1.48
CA LEU A 318 -0.78 -2.38 2.27
C LEU A 318 -0.72 -2.03 3.76
N ILE A 319 0.46 -1.67 4.27
CA ILE A 319 0.64 -1.19 5.64
C ILE A 319 -0.08 0.15 5.87
N LEU A 320 0.07 1.11 4.96
CA LEU A 320 -0.62 2.41 5.02
C LEU A 320 -2.14 2.21 5.00
N ASN A 321 -2.63 1.34 4.10
CA ASN A 321 -4.05 1.01 3.99
C ASN A 321 -4.58 0.35 5.29
N LEU A 322 -3.81 -0.54 5.90
CA LEU A 322 -4.15 -1.15 7.19
C LEU A 322 -4.34 -0.10 8.28
N VAL A 323 -3.39 0.82 8.44
CA VAL A 323 -3.45 1.89 9.45
C VAL A 323 -4.62 2.82 9.19
N ARG A 324 -4.83 3.24 7.94
CA ARG A 324 -5.93 4.15 7.58
C ARG A 324 -7.30 3.52 7.79
N SER A 325 -7.44 2.24 7.47
CA SER A 325 -8.72 1.53 7.52
C SER A 325 -9.14 1.10 8.93
N SER A 326 -8.24 1.18 9.90
CA SER A 326 -8.43 0.59 11.23
C SER A 326 -8.52 1.66 12.33
N GLU A 327 -9.73 2.18 12.57
CA GLU A 327 -9.97 3.20 13.60
C GLU A 327 -9.69 2.71 15.03
N SER A 328 -9.86 1.40 15.29
CA SER A 328 -9.58 0.78 16.58
C SER A 328 -8.13 1.00 17.05
N PHE A 329 -7.21 1.22 16.12
CA PHE A 329 -5.79 1.42 16.39
C PHE A 329 -5.52 2.69 17.19
N LYS A 330 -6.44 3.68 17.14
CA LYS A 330 -6.31 4.94 17.87
C LYS A 330 -6.54 4.79 19.37
N THR A 331 -7.18 3.72 19.81
CA THR A 331 -7.66 3.58 21.20
C THR A 331 -6.84 2.61 22.06
N GLY A 332 -5.79 2.01 21.52
CA GLY A 332 -4.95 1.07 22.27
C GLY A 332 -3.83 0.45 21.44
N GLU A 333 -3.14 -0.50 22.06
CA GLU A 333 -2.12 -1.31 21.40
C GLU A 333 -2.73 -2.57 20.81
N ILE A 334 -2.34 -2.88 19.57
CA ILE A 334 -2.91 -3.99 18.82
C ILE A 334 -1.82 -4.95 18.41
N TRP A 335 -2.09 -6.23 18.63
CA TRP A 335 -1.27 -7.34 18.18
C TRP A 335 -2.00 -8.07 17.07
N THR A 336 -1.53 -7.90 15.83
CA THR A 336 -2.18 -8.51 14.66
C THR A 336 -1.17 -9.21 13.78
N PRO A 337 -1.47 -10.40 13.25
CA PRO A 337 -0.70 -10.98 12.17
C PRO A 337 -0.86 -10.11 10.92
N LEU A 338 0.20 -9.99 10.13
CA LEU A 338 0.22 -9.28 8.86
C LEU A 338 1.17 -10.00 7.90
N CYS A 339 0.65 -10.42 6.73
CA CYS A 339 1.48 -10.94 5.66
C CYS A 339 1.90 -9.78 4.74
N LEU A 340 3.16 -9.78 4.32
CA LEU A 340 3.71 -8.78 3.39
C LEU A 340 4.07 -9.50 2.08
N PRO A 341 3.18 -9.50 1.06
CA PRO A 341 3.30 -10.40 -0.08
C PRO A 341 4.56 -10.24 -0.93
N GLN A 342 5.16 -9.06 -0.99
CA GLN A 342 6.41 -8.85 -1.72
C GLN A 342 7.65 -9.19 -0.90
N PHE A 343 7.55 -9.14 0.43
CA PHE A 343 8.59 -9.59 1.35
C PHE A 343 8.60 -11.12 1.51
N ASP A 344 7.48 -11.70 1.95
CA ASP A 344 7.25 -13.14 2.00
C ASP A 344 5.75 -13.43 2.00
N ALA A 345 5.22 -13.89 0.87
CA ALA A 345 3.81 -14.23 0.74
C ALA A 345 3.39 -15.49 1.53
N SER A 346 4.34 -16.29 2.02
CA SER A 346 4.05 -17.59 2.64
C SER A 346 3.76 -17.53 4.14
N GLY A 347 4.05 -16.40 4.80
CA GLY A 347 4.00 -16.31 6.25
C GLY A 347 3.56 -14.97 6.80
N TYR A 348 3.05 -14.99 8.02
CA TYR A 348 2.80 -13.78 8.78
C TYR A 348 4.06 -13.27 9.48
N LEU A 349 4.16 -11.95 9.54
CA LEU A 349 4.81 -11.23 10.61
C LEU A 349 3.76 -10.90 11.67
N TYR A 350 4.20 -10.69 12.91
CA TYR A 350 3.37 -10.19 13.99
C TYR A 350 3.66 -8.72 14.18
N SER A 351 2.61 -7.91 14.11
CA SER A 351 2.69 -6.46 14.16
C SER A 351 2.17 -5.95 15.50
N HIS A 352 3.02 -5.23 16.23
CA HIS A 352 2.59 -4.32 17.28
C HIS A 352 2.25 -2.98 16.64
N VAL A 353 1.00 -2.56 16.77
CA VAL A 353 0.48 -1.31 16.19
C VAL A 353 -0.09 -0.44 17.30
N SER A 354 0.38 0.80 17.40
CA SER A 354 -0.14 1.75 18.38
C SER A 354 0.20 3.19 18.01
N TYR A 355 -0.66 4.13 18.41
CA TYR A 355 -0.33 5.55 18.33
C TYR A 355 0.62 5.95 19.47
N LEU A 356 1.56 6.85 19.17
CA LEU A 356 2.60 7.25 20.12
C LEU A 356 2.00 7.87 21.39
N ALA A 357 1.03 8.78 21.24
CA ALA A 357 0.34 9.46 22.32
C ALA A 357 -0.99 10.09 21.83
N ASP A 358 -1.89 10.43 22.76
CA ASP A 358 -3.20 11.02 22.44
C ASP A 358 -3.10 12.38 21.74
N ASP A 359 -2.02 13.12 22.00
CA ASP A 359 -1.70 14.41 21.40
C ASP A 359 -0.87 14.30 20.11
N CYS A 360 -0.63 13.09 19.59
CA CYS A 360 0.19 12.88 18.40
C CYS A 360 -0.44 11.86 17.44
N ALA A 361 -0.80 12.33 16.23
CA ALA A 361 -1.39 11.50 15.18
C ALA A 361 -0.37 10.61 14.42
N ALA A 362 0.69 10.18 15.11
CA ALA A 362 1.70 9.28 14.57
C ALA A 362 1.50 7.86 15.10
N CYS A 363 1.38 6.91 14.17
CA CYS A 363 1.21 5.49 14.41
C CYS A 363 2.55 4.77 14.27
N LEU A 364 2.95 4.03 15.31
CA LEU A 364 4.14 3.19 15.33
C LEU A 364 3.75 1.75 15.04
N LEU A 365 4.45 1.15 14.09
CA LEU A 365 4.34 -0.26 13.74
C LEU A 365 5.70 -0.93 13.93
N MET A 366 5.71 -2.03 14.69
CA MET A 366 6.89 -2.87 14.89
C MET A 366 6.57 -4.30 14.46
N LEU A 367 7.22 -4.77 13.41
CA LEU A 367 6.95 -6.06 12.79
C LEU A 367 8.03 -7.08 13.12
N THR A 368 7.65 -8.22 13.69
CA THR A 368 8.56 -9.29 14.11
C THR A 368 8.11 -10.66 13.62
N VAL A 369 9.05 -11.59 13.50
CA VAL A 369 8.73 -13.01 13.27
C VAL A 369 8.35 -13.77 14.55
N ASP A 370 8.53 -13.17 15.73
CA ASP A 370 8.28 -13.80 17.03
C ASP A 370 6.94 -13.38 17.63
N LYS A 371 6.02 -14.35 17.73
CA LYS A 371 4.66 -14.15 18.24
C LYS A 371 4.57 -13.77 19.72
N ASN A 372 5.66 -13.92 20.48
CA ASN A 372 5.66 -13.71 21.94
C ASN A 372 6.21 -12.34 22.36
N LEU A 373 6.58 -11.48 21.41
CA LEU A 373 7.24 -10.19 21.72
C LEU A 373 6.29 -9.04 22.06
N PHE A 374 4.98 -9.28 22.18
CA PHE A 374 4.00 -8.23 22.44
C PHE A 374 4.39 -7.33 23.62
N PHE A 375 4.68 -7.90 24.80
CA PHE A 375 5.01 -7.10 25.99
C PHE A 375 6.34 -6.37 25.86
N THR A 376 7.36 -7.00 25.28
CA THR A 376 8.66 -6.37 25.01
C THR A 376 8.51 -5.16 24.07
N LEU A 377 7.67 -5.28 23.05
CA LEU A 377 7.41 -4.19 22.10
C LEU A 377 6.51 -3.10 22.72
N SER A 378 5.59 -3.46 23.60
CA SER A 378 4.81 -2.51 24.41
C SER A 378 5.71 -1.63 25.29
N GLU A 379 6.67 -2.25 26.01
CA GLU A 379 7.67 -1.53 26.79
C GLU A 379 8.55 -0.64 25.90
N ALA A 380 9.01 -1.17 24.76
CA ALA A 380 9.80 -0.40 23.80
C ALA A 380 9.02 0.83 23.30
N LYS A 381 7.73 0.69 22.99
CA LYS A 381 6.86 1.80 22.60
C LYS A 381 6.78 2.87 23.68
N GLN A 382 6.63 2.51 24.95
CA GLN A 382 6.62 3.48 26.05
C GLN A 382 7.93 4.26 26.12
N VAL A 383 9.07 3.56 26.03
CA VAL A 383 10.41 4.19 26.01
C VAL A 383 10.57 5.12 24.81
N ILE A 384 10.11 4.72 23.62
CA ILE A 384 10.13 5.54 22.40
C ILE A 384 9.32 6.81 22.62
N THR A 385 8.06 6.70 23.06
CA THR A 385 7.19 7.86 23.30
C THR A 385 7.82 8.82 24.32
N GLU A 386 8.36 8.31 25.43
CA GLU A 386 9.02 9.14 26.44
C GLU A 386 10.24 9.88 25.91
N LYS A 387 11.13 9.18 25.18
CA LYS A 387 12.33 9.78 24.59
C LYS A 387 11.98 10.84 23.56
N LEU A 388 11.03 10.56 22.65
CA LEU A 388 10.57 11.53 21.66
C LEU A 388 9.96 12.76 22.33
N ARG A 389 9.19 12.59 23.42
CA ARG A 389 8.60 13.70 24.17
C ARG A 389 9.66 14.54 24.88
N ARG A 390 10.63 13.91 25.56
CA ARG A 390 11.73 14.61 26.24
C ARG A 390 12.59 15.42 25.27
N ALA A 391 12.82 14.89 24.07
CA ALA A 391 13.56 15.56 23.00
C ALA A 391 12.71 16.58 22.20
N LYS A 392 11.43 16.78 22.55
CA LYS A 392 10.47 17.65 21.83
C LYS A 392 10.24 17.27 20.36
N LEU A 393 10.54 16.02 19.99
CA LEU A 393 10.37 15.52 18.62
C LEU A 393 8.90 15.26 18.28
N LEU A 394 8.04 15.01 19.28
CA LEU A 394 6.59 14.91 19.06
C LEU A 394 5.98 16.24 18.58
N ASP A 395 6.47 17.37 19.10
CA ASP A 395 6.02 18.71 18.72
C ASP A 395 6.42 19.01 17.26
N GLU A 396 7.63 18.62 16.86
CA GLU A 396 8.10 18.72 15.47
C GLU A 396 7.27 17.87 14.51
N ILE A 397 6.98 16.61 14.90
CA ILE A 397 6.10 15.71 14.12
C ILE A 397 4.71 16.33 13.99
N ASN A 398 4.11 16.78 15.09
CA ASN A 398 2.78 17.40 15.09
C ASN A 398 2.74 18.68 14.26
N THR A 399 3.79 19.49 14.33
CA THR A 399 3.94 20.70 13.52
C THR A 399 3.99 20.33 12.05
N ALA A 400 4.83 19.35 11.66
CA ALA A 400 4.93 18.87 10.29
C ALA A 400 3.63 18.22 9.76
N LEU A 401 2.88 17.51 10.61
CA LEU A 401 1.59 16.91 10.28
C LEU A 401 0.48 17.96 10.11
N SER A 402 0.44 18.96 10.99
CA SER A 402 -0.56 20.03 10.97
C SER A 402 -0.28 21.05 9.88
N SER A 403 1.00 21.27 9.60
CA SER A 403 1.40 22.11 8.51
C SER A 403 1.05 21.41 7.21
N SER A 404 0.16 22.01 6.44
CA SER A 404 0.04 21.75 5.00
C SER A 404 1.28 22.26 4.25
N HIS A 405 2.49 22.06 4.79
CA HIS A 405 3.77 22.24 4.09
C HIS A 405 3.95 21.13 3.04
N SER A 406 2.89 20.77 2.33
CA SER A 406 3.06 20.34 0.96
C SER A 406 3.86 21.42 0.26
N LEU A 407 5.00 21.06 -0.32
CA LEU A 407 5.81 21.95 -1.14
C LEU A 407 4.86 22.80 -2.00
N LEU A 408 4.87 24.12 -1.83
CA LEU A 408 4.08 24.96 -2.70
C LEU A 408 4.83 25.07 -4.01
N THR A 409 4.14 24.99 -5.13
CA THR A 409 4.81 25.15 -6.43
C THR A 409 5.49 26.52 -6.55
N SER A 410 4.93 27.53 -5.87
CA SER A 410 5.48 28.88 -5.75
C SER A 410 6.83 28.96 -5.04
N SER A 411 7.15 28.05 -4.12
CA SER A 411 8.44 28.09 -3.41
C SER A 411 9.63 27.69 -4.29
N LEU A 412 9.39 27.06 -5.44
CA LEU A 412 10.44 26.61 -6.35
C LEU A 412 10.93 27.70 -7.30
N ASN A 413 10.30 28.89 -7.32
CA ASN A 413 10.63 30.00 -8.22
C ASN A 413 10.66 29.61 -9.72
N ILE A 414 9.94 28.55 -10.11
CA ILE A 414 9.82 28.11 -11.51
C ILE A 414 8.56 28.71 -12.12
N THR A 415 8.74 29.69 -13.00
CA THR A 415 7.63 30.34 -13.71
C THR A 415 6.82 29.33 -14.52
N SER A 416 5.50 29.35 -14.38
CA SER A 416 4.55 28.47 -15.08
C SER A 416 4.51 27.00 -14.65
N LEU A 417 5.24 26.59 -13.61
CA LEU A 417 5.09 25.25 -13.03
C LEU A 417 3.73 25.13 -12.33
N ARG A 418 2.92 24.16 -12.76
CA ARG A 418 1.57 23.92 -12.21
C ARG A 418 1.52 22.82 -11.17
N HIS A 419 2.32 21.78 -11.39
CA HIS A 419 2.48 20.62 -10.52
C HIS A 419 3.76 19.89 -10.94
N PHE A 420 4.33 19.09 -10.04
CA PHE A 420 5.42 18.19 -10.39
C PHE A 420 5.34 16.93 -9.55
N VAL A 421 5.93 15.86 -10.04
CA VAL A 421 6.11 14.64 -9.29
C VAL A 421 7.57 14.24 -9.40
N TYR A 422 8.24 14.13 -8.26
CA TYR A 422 9.63 13.67 -8.19
C TYR A 422 9.65 12.31 -7.51
N LYS A 423 10.10 11.30 -8.23
CA LYS A 423 10.34 9.95 -7.70
C LYS A 423 11.83 9.68 -7.64
N CYS A 424 12.34 9.36 -6.46
CA CYS A 424 13.66 8.76 -6.33
C CYS A 424 13.56 7.27 -6.72
N LYS A 425 14.27 6.87 -7.79
CA LYS A 425 14.22 5.48 -8.28
C LYS A 425 14.87 4.49 -7.32
N GLN A 426 15.90 4.91 -6.58
CA GLN A 426 16.64 4.06 -5.65
C GLN A 426 15.78 3.74 -4.41
N THR A 427 15.20 4.77 -3.81
CA THR A 427 14.45 4.63 -2.55
C THR A 427 12.96 4.36 -2.75
N SER A 428 12.47 4.53 -3.99
CA SER A 428 11.04 4.56 -4.33
C SER A 428 10.25 5.58 -3.52
N GLN A 429 10.91 6.63 -3.02
CA GLN A 429 10.24 7.74 -2.35
C GLN A 429 9.69 8.73 -3.37
N LEU A 430 8.54 9.29 -3.03
CA LEU A 430 7.84 10.28 -3.83
C LEU A 430 7.75 11.61 -3.09
N ILE A 431 7.97 12.67 -3.84
CA ILE A 431 7.69 14.04 -3.44
C ILE A 431 6.79 14.67 -4.51
N CYS A 432 5.64 15.18 -4.08
CA CYS A 432 4.76 15.97 -4.93
C CYS A 432 4.06 17.06 -4.09
N PRO A 433 3.83 18.24 -4.68
CA PRO A 433 3.04 19.29 -4.04
C PRO A 433 1.56 18.87 -4.00
N GLN A 434 0.79 19.49 -3.12
CA GLN A 434 -0.67 19.35 -3.16
C GLN A 434 -1.18 20.01 -4.45
N TYR A 435 -2.30 19.53 -4.97
CA TYR A 435 -2.97 20.21 -6.08
C TYR A 435 -3.35 21.63 -5.67
N GLU A 436 -2.92 22.61 -6.46
CA GLU A 436 -3.28 24.02 -6.33
C GLU A 436 -4.22 24.42 -7.48
N ALA A 437 -4.77 25.64 -7.46
CA ALA A 437 -5.54 26.16 -8.59
C ALA A 437 -4.71 26.09 -9.89
N PRO A 438 -5.29 25.63 -11.03
CA PRO A 438 -6.72 25.46 -11.31
C PRO A 438 -7.27 24.04 -11.04
N TYR A 439 -6.48 23.12 -10.47
CA TYR A 439 -6.90 21.72 -10.29
C TYR A 439 -7.88 21.52 -9.13
N VAL A 440 -7.78 22.37 -8.11
CA VAL A 440 -8.76 22.42 -7.01
C VAL A 440 -9.74 23.55 -7.31
N ALA A 441 -11.00 23.20 -7.57
CA ALA A 441 -12.06 24.19 -7.61
C ALA A 441 -12.19 24.79 -6.19
N ASN A 442 -12.08 26.11 -6.07
CA ASN A 442 -12.36 26.79 -4.80
C ASN A 442 -13.77 26.41 -4.34
N SER A 443 -13.90 25.57 -3.32
CA SER A 443 -15.15 25.30 -2.61
C SER A 443 -15.58 26.50 -1.74
N ASN A 444 -15.37 27.71 -2.25
CA ASN A 444 -15.67 29.01 -1.65
C ASN A 444 -16.14 30.02 -2.72
N PHE A 445 -16.96 29.58 -3.66
CA PHE A 445 -17.84 30.50 -4.39
C PHE A 445 -19.29 30.15 -4.04
N GLY A 446 -19.85 30.97 -3.15
CA GLY A 446 -21.30 31.03 -2.97
C GLY A 446 -21.95 31.27 -4.33
N SER A 447 -22.99 30.49 -4.61
CA SER A 447 -24.09 30.78 -5.54
C SER A 447 -23.73 31.68 -6.73
N ALA A 448 -23.22 31.08 -7.80
CA ALA A 448 -23.41 31.60 -9.15
C ALA A 448 -23.50 30.44 -10.13
N SER A 449 -24.74 30.09 -10.45
CA SER A 449 -25.14 29.27 -11.60
C SER A 449 -24.40 29.68 -12.86
N ILE A 450 -23.75 28.74 -13.55
CA ILE A 450 -23.47 28.91 -14.99
C ILE A 450 -23.78 27.61 -15.73
N GLN A 451 -24.65 27.80 -16.72
CA GLN A 451 -25.25 26.87 -17.65
C GLN A 451 -24.22 26.22 -18.58
N SER A 452 -24.60 25.03 -19.01
CA SER A 452 -24.22 24.33 -20.25
C SER A 452 -23.62 25.18 -21.36
N ARG A 453 -22.54 24.68 -21.94
CA ARG A 453 -22.38 24.61 -23.40
C ARG A 453 -21.67 23.35 -23.82
#